data_AF-A0A7K8XDH7-F1
#
_entry.id   AF-A0A7K8XDH7-F1
#
_cell.length_a   1.000
_cell.length_b   1.000
_cell.length_c   1.000
_cell.angle_alpha   90.00
_cell.angle_beta   90.00
_cell.angle_gamma   90.00
#
_symmetry.space_group_name_H-M   'P 1'
#
loop_
_entity.id
_entity.type
_entity.pdbx_description
1 polymer ?
#
loop_
_entity_poly.entity_id
_entity_poly.type
_entity_poly.pdbx_seq_one_letter_code
_entity_poly.pdbx_strand_id
1 'polypeptide(L)'
;TAAQSQALAPCTTCGRHFAEAVLLRHDPICKKVFNKKRKPFNSLKQRLQGTEITTVKTQSSQKKQPGKKSNWRQHHQDFINAIQSAWQVTKALKEGSPLPPSPPSSINPDYIQCPHCSRRFHKAAAQRHIKFCEEQAARHVFAAKTTRQAL
;
A
#
# COMPACT_ATOMS: atom_id res chain seq x y z
N THR A 1 10.06 30.32 39.26
CA THR A 1 11.27 29.47 39.18
C THR A 1 11.95 29.74 37.86
N ALA A 2 13.13 30.37 37.90
CA ALA A 2 13.84 30.87 36.71
C ALA A 2 14.34 29.70 35.83
N ALA A 3 13.97 29.71 34.55
CA ALA A 3 14.52 28.81 33.55
C ALA A 3 15.98 29.21 33.28
N GLN A 4 16.91 28.45 33.84
CA GLN A 4 18.33 28.62 33.53
C GLN A 4 18.57 28.19 32.09
N SER A 5 18.84 29.15 31.22
CA SER A 5 19.36 28.94 29.86
C SER A 5 20.76 28.32 29.95
N GLN A 6 20.84 27.01 30.18
CA GLN A 6 22.12 26.31 30.17
C GLN A 6 22.72 26.41 28.77
N ALA A 7 23.94 26.93 28.67
CA ALA A 7 24.68 26.98 27.41
C ALA A 7 24.83 25.54 26.87
N LEU A 8 24.27 25.31 25.68
CA LEU A 8 24.33 24.01 25.02
C LEU A 8 25.55 23.98 24.10
N ALA A 9 26.44 23.01 24.30
CA ALA A 9 27.59 22.79 23.45
C ALA A 9 27.32 21.67 22.42
N PRO A 10 27.78 21.80 21.17
CA PRO A 10 27.61 20.77 20.15
C PRO A 10 28.57 19.59 20.34
N CYS A 11 28.07 18.37 20.12
CA CYS A 11 28.91 17.18 20.02
C CYS A 11 29.70 17.19 18.70
N THR A 12 31.01 16.99 18.79
CA THR A 12 31.95 16.95 17.64
C THR A 12 31.68 15.83 16.63
N THR A 13 30.98 14.75 17.05
CA THR A 13 30.75 13.57 16.22
C THR A 13 29.40 13.58 15.52
N CYS A 14 28.32 14.01 16.20
CA CYS A 14 26.97 13.99 15.65
C CYS A 14 26.31 15.37 15.47
N GLY A 15 26.96 16.45 15.90
CA GLY A 15 26.46 17.83 15.77
C GLY A 15 25.26 18.18 16.65
N ARG A 16 24.79 17.26 17.51
CA ARG A 16 23.68 17.53 18.44
C ARG A 16 24.17 18.37 19.62
N HIS A 17 23.32 19.27 20.10
CA HIS A 17 23.63 20.20 21.19
C HIS A 17 23.16 19.64 22.53
N PHE A 18 24.01 19.69 23.55
CA PHE A 18 23.75 19.16 24.90
C PHE A 18 24.23 20.11 25.97
N ALA A 19 23.62 20.04 27.16
CA ALA A 19 24.18 20.68 28.35
C ALA A 19 25.49 19.98 28.74
N GLU A 20 26.44 20.72 29.31
CA GLU A 20 27.81 20.24 29.59
C GLU A 20 27.85 18.88 30.32
N ALA A 21 27.05 18.73 31.38
CA ALA A 21 26.97 17.49 32.16
C ALA A 21 26.49 16.28 31.34
N VAL A 22 25.64 16.51 30.33
CA VAL A 22 25.16 15.46 29.41
C VAL A 22 26.18 15.21 28.31
N LEU A 23 26.84 16.26 27.81
CA LEU A 23 27.87 16.16 26.79
C LEU A 23 29.04 15.27 27.23
N LEU A 24 29.47 15.40 28.49
CA LEU A 24 30.51 14.54 29.10
C LEU A 24 30.17 13.04 29.02
N ARG A 25 28.90 12.67 29.18
CA ARG A 25 28.45 11.27 29.07
C ARG A 25 28.17 10.87 27.62
N HIS A 26 27.70 11.82 26.81
CA HIS A 26 27.33 11.60 25.42
C HIS A 26 28.54 11.37 24.51
N ASP A 27 29.59 12.19 24.61
CA ASP A 27 30.75 12.18 23.71
C ASP A 27 31.40 10.79 23.55
N PRO A 28 31.75 10.04 24.63
CA PRO A 28 32.36 8.72 24.48
C PRO A 28 31.41 7.68 23.88
N ILE A 29 30.10 7.80 24.08
CA ILE A 29 29.10 6.88 23.52
C ILE A 29 28.87 7.20 22.05
N CYS A 30 28.72 8.48 21.72
CA CYS A 30 28.49 8.96 20.37
C CYS A 30 29.64 8.55 19.45
N LYS A 31 30.89 8.76 19.88
CA LYS A 31 32.09 8.30 19.14
C LYS A 31 32.05 6.79 18.87
N LYS A 32 31.72 5.98 19.88
CA LYS A 32 31.63 4.51 19.73
C LYS A 32 30.51 4.07 18.78
N VAL A 33 29.35 4.72 18.83
CA VAL A 33 28.20 4.35 17.99
C VAL A 33 28.40 4.82 16.55
N PHE A 34 28.94 6.01 16.35
CA PHE A 34 29.12 6.61 15.02
C PHE A 34 30.25 5.93 14.23
N ASN A 35 31.36 5.58 14.89
CA ASN A 35 32.50 4.94 14.22
C ASN A 35 32.28 3.44 13.97
N LYS A 36 31.34 2.79 14.68
CA LYS A 36 31.06 1.36 14.52
C LYS A 36 29.96 1.12 13.48
N LYS A 37 30.34 0.64 12.29
CA LYS A 37 29.37 0.12 11.31
C LYS A 37 28.62 -1.07 11.91
N ARG A 38 27.35 -0.87 12.29
CA ARG A 38 26.48 -1.96 12.76
C ARG A 38 26.17 -2.88 11.59
N LYS A 39 26.14 -4.20 11.85
CA LYS A 39 25.67 -5.17 10.86
C LYS A 39 24.21 -4.84 10.52
N PRO A 40 23.81 -4.84 9.23
CA PRO A 40 22.42 -4.70 8.86
C PRO A 40 21.55 -5.68 9.64
N PHE A 41 20.48 -5.17 10.23
CA PHE A 41 19.55 -6.00 10.98
C PHE A 41 18.80 -6.93 10.01
N ASN A 42 18.94 -8.24 10.21
CA ASN A 42 18.26 -9.24 9.39
C ASN A 42 17.09 -9.82 10.18
N SER A 43 15.87 -9.40 9.84
CA SER A 43 14.63 -9.80 10.51
C SER A 43 14.37 -11.29 10.44
N LEU A 44 14.70 -11.94 9.32
CA LEU A 44 14.61 -13.39 9.16
C LEU A 44 15.54 -14.08 10.15
N LYS A 45 16.79 -13.63 10.23
CA LYS A 45 17.76 -14.20 11.16
C LYS A 45 17.31 -14.05 12.61
N GLN A 46 16.82 -12.88 13.02
CA GLN A 46 16.31 -12.70 14.39
C GLN A 46 15.11 -13.61 14.67
N ARG A 47 14.18 -13.76 13.72
CA ARG A 47 13.00 -14.63 13.89
C ARG A 47 13.37 -16.12 14.01
N LEU A 48 14.46 -16.54 13.38
CA LEU A 48 14.95 -17.91 13.41
C LEU A 48 15.83 -18.23 14.63
N GLN A 49 16.38 -17.23 15.31
CA GLN A 49 17.19 -17.45 16.51
C GLN A 49 16.33 -18.09 17.62
N GLY A 50 16.76 -19.25 18.12
CA GLY A 50 16.05 -20.00 19.18
C GLY A 50 14.91 -20.89 18.68
N THR A 51 14.78 -21.08 17.37
CA THR A 51 13.84 -22.04 16.77
C THR A 51 14.61 -23.15 16.06
N GLU A 52 14.16 -24.40 16.15
CA GLU A 52 14.70 -25.56 15.41
C GLU A 52 14.48 -25.46 13.88
N ILE A 53 13.84 -24.39 13.41
CA ILE A 53 13.49 -24.17 12.01
C ILE A 53 14.71 -23.61 11.27
N THR A 54 15.57 -24.49 10.78
CA THR A 54 16.80 -24.13 10.03
C THR A 54 16.52 -23.47 8.67
N THR A 55 15.30 -23.58 8.12
CA THR A 55 14.97 -23.03 6.80
C THR A 55 13.52 -22.58 6.74
N VAL A 56 13.23 -21.33 7.10
CA VAL A 56 12.05 -20.68 6.53
C VAL A 56 12.42 -20.35 5.10
N LYS A 57 11.95 -21.18 4.17
CA LYS A 57 11.95 -20.88 2.75
C LYS A 57 11.12 -19.60 2.61
N THR A 58 11.76 -18.44 2.67
CA THR A 58 11.19 -17.24 2.09
C THR A 58 10.84 -17.67 0.68
N GLN A 59 9.54 -17.69 0.37
CA GLN A 59 9.09 -17.94 -0.99
C GLN A 59 9.82 -16.90 -1.84
N SER A 60 10.91 -17.35 -2.46
CA SER A 60 11.75 -16.54 -3.31
C SER A 60 10.79 -15.92 -4.30
N SER A 61 10.78 -14.58 -4.29
CA SER A 61 10.10 -13.70 -5.24
C SER A 61 9.68 -14.49 -6.47
N GLN A 62 8.36 -14.70 -6.58
CA GLN A 62 7.73 -15.37 -7.69
C GLN A 62 8.47 -14.99 -8.98
N LYS A 63 8.90 -16.02 -9.73
CA LYS A 63 9.50 -15.92 -11.08
C LYS A 63 9.02 -14.63 -11.74
N LYS A 64 9.95 -13.70 -12.02
CA LYS A 64 9.65 -12.45 -12.74
C LYS A 64 8.84 -12.83 -13.96
N GLN A 65 7.53 -12.62 -13.87
CA GLN A 65 6.63 -12.79 -15.00
C GLN A 65 7.15 -11.84 -16.09
N PRO A 66 7.13 -12.24 -17.38
CA PRO A 66 7.53 -11.36 -18.47
C PRO A 66 6.83 -10.01 -18.27
N GLY A 67 7.61 -8.93 -18.25
CA GLY A 67 7.18 -7.61 -17.80
C GLY A 67 5.86 -7.25 -18.45
N LYS A 68 4.79 -7.20 -17.65
CA LYS A 68 3.51 -6.72 -18.13
C LYS A 68 3.74 -5.30 -18.62
N LYS A 69 3.25 -5.01 -19.83
CA LYS A 69 3.33 -3.66 -20.41
C LYS A 69 2.69 -2.71 -19.40
N SER A 70 3.48 -1.79 -18.84
CA SER A 70 2.98 -0.87 -17.83
C SER A 70 2.00 0.09 -18.49
N ASN A 71 0.75 0.13 -18.03
CA ASN A 71 -0.25 1.04 -18.54
C ASN A 71 -0.13 2.46 -17.93
N TRP A 72 1.10 2.86 -17.57
CA TRP A 72 1.38 4.08 -16.80
C TRP A 72 0.79 5.34 -17.42
N ARG A 73 0.89 5.51 -18.75
CA ARG A 73 0.35 6.68 -19.44
C ARG A 73 -1.18 6.78 -19.26
N GLN A 74 -1.90 5.67 -19.32
CA GLN A 74 -3.35 5.64 -19.09
C GLN A 74 -3.67 5.98 -17.63
N HIS A 75 -3.00 5.33 -16.67
CA HIS A 75 -3.21 5.60 -15.24
C HIS A 75 -2.91 7.06 -14.86
N HIS A 76 -1.87 7.63 -15.47
CA HIS A 76 -1.51 9.03 -15.26
C HIS A 76 -2.55 9.98 -15.84
N GLN A 77 -3.05 9.71 -17.05
CA GLN A 77 -4.14 10.49 -17.66
C GLN A 77 -5.42 10.38 -16.84
N ASP A 78 -5.79 9.18 -16.39
CA ASP A 78 -6.97 8.98 -15.55
C ASP A 78 -6.88 9.77 -14.24
N PHE A 79 -5.70 9.80 -13.64
CA PHE A 79 -5.44 10.60 -12.43
C PHE A 79 -5.58 12.11 -12.68
N ILE A 80 -4.98 12.63 -13.76
CA ILE A 80 -5.11 14.04 -14.13
C ILE A 80 -6.58 14.40 -14.39
N ASN A 81 -7.29 13.57 -15.15
CA ASN A 81 -8.70 13.77 -15.47
C ASN A 81 -9.56 13.79 -14.20
N ALA A 82 -9.29 12.89 -13.24
CA ALA A 82 -9.99 12.87 -11.96
C ALA A 82 -9.78 14.17 -11.18
N ILE A 83 -8.54 14.67 -11.08
CA ILE A 83 -8.26 15.97 -10.42
C ILE A 83 -9.01 17.11 -11.11
N GLN A 84 -8.93 17.19 -12.44
CA GLN A 84 -9.58 18.25 -13.21
C GLN A 84 -11.10 18.23 -13.04
N SER A 85 -11.72 17.04 -13.07
CA SER A 85 -13.16 16.89 -12.84
C SER A 85 -13.58 17.36 -11.45
N ALA A 86 -12.77 17.05 -10.42
CA ALA A 86 -13.03 17.50 -9.06
C ALA A 86 -12.99 19.02 -8.94
N TRP A 87 -12.01 19.67 -9.58
CA TRP A 87 -11.92 21.13 -9.63
C TRP A 87 -13.12 21.76 -10.35
N GLN A 88 -13.60 21.17 -11.45
CA GLN A 88 -14.79 21.65 -12.15
C GLN A 88 -16.04 21.58 -11.27
N VAL A 89 -16.21 20.49 -10.50
CA VAL A 89 -17.29 20.36 -9.52
C VAL A 89 -17.20 21.45 -8.45
N THR A 90 -16.01 21.68 -7.88
CA THR A 90 -15.81 22.75 -6.88
C THR A 90 -16.13 24.13 -7.45
N LYS A 91 -15.75 24.40 -8.70
CA LYS A 91 -16.05 25.66 -9.38
C LYS A 91 -17.55 25.84 -9.59
N ALA A 92 -18.25 24.83 -10.12
CA ALA A 92 -19.69 24.89 -10.34
C ALA A 92 -20.47 25.13 -9.05
N LEU A 93 -20.08 24.49 -7.94
CA LEU A 93 -20.66 24.71 -6.62
C LEU A 93 -20.48 26.15 -6.13
N LYS A 94 -19.30 26.76 -6.35
CA LYS A 94 -19.02 28.14 -5.95
C LYS A 94 -19.81 29.15 -6.80
N GLU A 95 -19.97 28.89 -8.09
CA GLU A 95 -20.67 29.76 -9.04
C GLU A 95 -22.19 29.53 -9.06
N GLY A 96 -22.71 28.57 -8.29
CA GLY A 96 -24.13 28.22 -8.27
C GLY A 96 -24.65 27.62 -9.58
N SER A 97 -23.74 27.17 -10.45
CA SER A 97 -24.07 26.55 -11.74
C SER A 97 -24.39 25.06 -11.59
N PRO A 98 -25.16 24.47 -12.51
CA PRO A 98 -25.47 23.05 -12.48
C PRO A 98 -24.19 22.20 -12.49
N LEU A 99 -24.20 21.13 -11.69
CA LEU A 99 -23.06 20.24 -11.54
C LEU A 99 -22.71 19.55 -12.87
N PRO A 100 -21.42 19.45 -13.22
CA PRO A 100 -21.01 18.68 -14.39
C PRO A 100 -21.38 17.19 -14.19
N PRO A 101 -21.76 16.49 -15.26
CA PRO A 101 -22.05 15.05 -15.19
C PRO A 101 -20.80 14.30 -14.71
N SER A 102 -21.00 13.25 -13.92
CA SER A 102 -19.88 12.46 -13.40
C SER A 102 -19.06 11.85 -14.56
N PRO A 103 -17.72 11.89 -14.48
CA PRO A 103 -16.89 11.30 -15.52
C PRO A 103 -17.15 9.78 -15.61
N PRO A 104 -17.12 9.20 -16.83
CA PRO A 104 -17.28 7.76 -17.00
C PRO A 104 -16.18 7.02 -16.23
N SER A 105 -16.54 5.86 -15.67
CA SER A 105 -15.57 5.05 -14.93
C SER A 105 -14.47 4.55 -15.88
N SER A 106 -13.22 4.86 -15.56
CA SER A 106 -12.09 4.35 -16.35
C SER A 106 -12.04 2.83 -16.26
N ILE A 107 -12.19 2.18 -17.42
CA ILE A 107 -12.17 0.73 -17.55
C ILE A 107 -10.72 0.31 -17.77
N ASN A 108 -10.12 -0.30 -16.74
CA ASN A 108 -8.80 -0.90 -16.88
C ASN A 108 -8.84 -2.04 -17.92
N PRO A 109 -8.06 -1.97 -19.00
CA PRO A 109 -8.08 -3.00 -20.06
C PRO A 109 -7.56 -4.37 -19.58
N ASP A 110 -6.78 -4.41 -18.50
CA ASP A 110 -6.24 -5.64 -17.92
C ASP A 110 -7.25 -6.46 -17.10
N TYR A 111 -8.46 -5.92 -16.88
CA TYR A 111 -9.47 -6.56 -16.05
C TYR A 111 -10.38 -7.44 -16.91
N ILE A 112 -10.55 -8.68 -16.48
CA ILE A 112 -11.43 -9.66 -17.09
C ILE A 112 -12.81 -9.56 -16.42
N GLN A 113 -13.87 -9.46 -17.21
CA GLN A 113 -15.25 -9.45 -16.74
C GLN A 113 -15.75 -10.89 -16.54
N CYS A 114 -16.36 -11.16 -15.38
CA CYS A 114 -16.99 -12.44 -15.10
C CYS A 114 -18.30 -12.56 -15.89
N PRO A 115 -18.55 -13.67 -16.62
CA PRO A 115 -19.78 -13.86 -17.39
C PRO A 115 -21.02 -14.11 -16.52
N HIS A 116 -20.85 -14.50 -15.25
CA HIS A 116 -21.97 -14.86 -14.37
C HIS A 116 -22.49 -13.70 -13.51
N CYS A 117 -21.62 -12.76 -13.13
CA CYS A 117 -22.00 -11.65 -12.25
C CYS A 117 -21.59 -10.27 -12.77
N SER A 118 -21.00 -10.19 -13.97
CA SER A 118 -20.54 -8.95 -14.62
C SER A 118 -19.48 -8.15 -13.85
N ARG A 119 -18.98 -8.65 -12.71
CA ARG A 119 -17.89 -8.02 -11.95
C ARG A 119 -16.56 -8.21 -12.67
N ARG A 120 -15.70 -7.20 -12.59
CA ARG A 120 -14.38 -7.15 -13.25
C ARG A 120 -13.25 -7.42 -12.28
N PHE A 121 -12.32 -8.29 -12.64
CA PHE A 121 -11.18 -8.68 -11.80
C PHE A 121 -9.89 -8.71 -12.62
N HIS A 122 -8.76 -8.41 -11.98
CA HIS A 122 -7.46 -8.66 -12.59
C HIS A 122 -7.25 -10.18 -12.80
N LYS A 123 -6.52 -10.58 -13.84
CA LYS A 123 -6.34 -11.98 -14.32
C LYS A 123 -6.31 -13.08 -13.25
N ALA A 124 -5.43 -12.98 -12.24
CA ALA A 124 -5.30 -13.99 -11.18
C ALA A 124 -6.52 -14.07 -10.24
N ALA A 125 -7.17 -12.94 -9.97
CA ALA A 125 -8.41 -12.89 -9.21
C ALA A 125 -9.57 -13.42 -10.05
N ALA A 126 -9.64 -13.04 -11.33
CA ALA A 126 -10.64 -13.54 -12.28
C ALA A 126 -10.62 -15.07 -12.35
N GLN A 127 -9.43 -15.69 -12.46
CA GLN A 127 -9.30 -17.14 -12.53
C GLN A 127 -9.91 -17.88 -11.33
N ARG A 128 -9.75 -17.34 -10.11
CA ARG A 128 -10.35 -17.93 -8.90
C ARG A 128 -11.83 -17.58 -8.77
N HIS A 129 -12.18 -16.34 -9.09
CA HIS A 129 -13.54 -15.84 -8.98
C HIS A 129 -14.49 -16.54 -9.96
N ILE A 130 -14.12 -16.67 -11.23
CA ILE A 130 -15.01 -17.21 -12.28
C ILE A 130 -15.45 -18.63 -11.91
N LYS A 131 -14.53 -19.51 -11.49
CA LYS A 131 -14.87 -20.88 -11.06
C LYS A 131 -15.89 -20.91 -9.93
N PHE A 132 -15.64 -20.14 -8.87
CA PHE A 132 -16.57 -20.07 -7.73
C PHE A 132 -17.91 -19.43 -8.13
N CYS A 133 -17.86 -18.38 -8.94
CA CYS A 133 -19.04 -17.63 -9.35
C CYS A 133 -19.94 -18.44 -10.28
N GLU A 134 -19.37 -19.31 -11.11
CA GLU A 134 -20.10 -20.28 -11.93
C GLU A 134 -20.88 -21.26 -11.05
N GLU A 135 -20.21 -21.91 -10.10
CA GLU A 135 -20.84 -22.84 -9.15
C GLU A 135 -21.95 -22.17 -8.32
N GLN A 136 -21.67 -20.96 -7.84
CA GLN A 136 -22.62 -20.19 -7.05
C GLN A 136 -23.82 -19.78 -7.90
N ALA A 137 -23.60 -19.31 -9.15
CA ALA A 137 -24.68 -18.97 -10.07
C ALA A 137 -25.57 -20.17 -10.39
N ALA A 138 -24.99 -21.35 -10.62
CA ALA A 138 -25.75 -22.58 -10.82
C ALA A 138 -26.65 -22.87 -9.60
N ARG A 139 -26.11 -22.82 -8.39
CA ARG A 139 -26.88 -23.03 -7.14
C ARG A 139 -28.00 -22.03 -6.94
N HIS A 140 -27.77 -20.74 -7.20
CA HIS A 140 -28.80 -19.72 -7.08
C HIS A 140 -29.96 -19.92 -8.07
N VAL A 141 -29.67 -20.38 -9.29
CA VAL A 141 -30.72 -20.69 -10.28
C VAL A 141 -31.59 -21.85 -9.81
N PHE A 142 -31.01 -22.90 -9.22
CA PHE A 142 -31.77 -24.02 -8.66
C PHE A 142 -32.60 -23.60 -7.44
N ALA A 143 -32.03 -22.81 -6.52
CA ALA A 143 -32.75 -22.30 -5.35
C ALA A 143 -33.96 -21.42 -5.75
N ALA A 144 -33.78 -20.52 -6.73
CA ALA A 144 -34.87 -19.68 -7.23
C ALA A 144 -35.99 -20.49 -7.92
N LYS A 145 -35.66 -21.64 -8.52
CA LYS A 145 -36.61 -22.53 -9.18
C LYS A 145 -37.40 -23.38 -8.16
N THR A 146 -36.75 -23.83 -7.09
CA THR A 146 -37.41 -24.53 -5.98
C THR A 146 -38.41 -23.63 -5.24
N THR A 147 -38.05 -22.37 -4.95
CA THR A 147 -38.96 -21.42 -4.29
C THR A 147 -40.21 -21.12 -5.13
N ARG A 148 -40.11 -21.18 -6.46
CA ARG A 148 -41.22 -20.89 -7.38
C ARG A 148 -42.15 -22.10 -7.63
N GLN A 149 -41.75 -23.31 -7.25
CA GLN A 149 -42.60 -24.52 -7.29
C GLN A 149 -43.32 -24.81 -5.96
N ALA A 150 -42.91 -24.15 -4.87
CA ALA A 150 -43.49 -24.30 -3.54
C ALA A 150 -44.56 -23.24 -3.21
N LEU A 151 -44.95 -22.42 -4.20
CA LEU A 151 -46.04 -21.44 -4.19
C LEU A 151 -47.07 -21.89 -5.23
#